data_AF-A0A950SUM0-F1
#
_entry.id   AF-A0A950SUM0-F1
#
_cell.length_a   1.000
_cell.length_b   1.000
_cell.length_c   1.000
_cell.angle_alpha   90.00
_cell.angle_beta   90.00
_cell.angle_gamma   90.00
#
_symmetry.space_group_name_H-M   'P 1'
#
loop_
_entity.id
_entity.type
_entity.pdbx_description
1 polymer ?
#
loop_
_entity_poly.entity_id
_entity_poly.type
_entity_poly.pdbx_seq_one_letter_code
_entity_poly.pdbx_strand_id
1 'polypeptide(L)'
;MVILVAGAVWAALVFWLLSRALRQFRTHCRSTLSAPTNPSSSPSVSIIIPARNEVENIGSCLDGLRAQTGLSPQSSITVVDDDSQDGTAAAVQQCSAGDPRVRLISAGVLPAGWIGKPHACWRGALLTEADWLCFVDADVRAAPQLVAAAVMTAKAQRIDLLSLHPLQELGSFWERTIMPAGLLVIACAKSLRSKAQDAANGQFLLIRRAVYFQVGGHWAVRADIAEDKALAG
;
A
#
# COMPACT_ATOMS: atom_id res chain seq x y z
N MET A 1 21.11 26.47 -40.03
CA MET A 1 19.86 25.69 -40.22
C MET A 1 19.76 24.52 -39.24
N VAL A 2 20.78 23.64 -39.16
CA VAL A 2 20.77 22.45 -38.26
C VAL A 2 20.55 22.79 -36.79
N ILE A 3 21.23 23.80 -36.24
CA ILE A 3 21.09 24.21 -34.82
C ILE A 3 19.66 24.70 -34.50
N LEU A 4 19.04 25.46 -35.40
CA LEU A 4 17.67 25.97 -35.21
C LEU A 4 16.64 24.84 -35.26
N VAL A 5 16.82 23.88 -36.17
CA VAL A 5 15.95 22.69 -36.26
C VAL A 5 16.10 21.83 -35.00
N ALA A 6 17.33 21.57 -34.56
CA ALA A 6 17.60 20.82 -33.33
C ALA A 6 16.99 21.50 -32.10
N GLY A 7 17.11 22.83 -31.99
CA GLY A 7 16.51 23.61 -30.90
C GLY A 7 14.98 23.56 -30.89
N ALA A 8 14.34 23.66 -32.07
CA ALA A 8 12.89 23.57 -32.19
C ALA A 8 12.36 22.17 -31.82
N VAL A 9 13.05 21.11 -32.24
CA VAL A 9 12.71 19.72 -31.88
C VAL A 9 12.83 19.51 -30.36
N TRP A 10 13.90 20.01 -29.75
CA TRP A 10 14.10 19.90 -28.31
C TRP A 10 13.02 20.67 -27.51
N ALA A 11 12.72 21.91 -27.90
CA ALA A 11 11.67 22.71 -27.26
C ALA A 11 10.28 22.05 -27.39
N ALA A 12 9.97 21.47 -28.56
CA ALA A 12 8.73 20.73 -28.77
C ALA A 12 8.65 19.47 -27.90
N LEU A 13 9.75 18.73 -27.73
CA LEU A 13 9.83 17.57 -26.85
C LEU A 13 9.62 17.97 -25.38
N VAL A 14 10.28 19.03 -24.91
CA VAL A 14 10.14 19.53 -23.53
C VAL A 14 8.70 19.99 -23.28
N PHE A 15 8.11 20.77 -24.19
CA PHE A 15 6.72 21.19 -24.08
C PHE A 15 5.76 19.99 -24.06
N TRP A 16 6.00 18.98 -24.91
CA TRP A 16 5.21 17.76 -24.93
C TRP A 16 5.30 16.99 -23.61
N LEU A 17 6.51 16.82 -23.05
CA LEU A 17 6.71 16.17 -21.75
C LEU A 17 6.06 16.94 -20.60
N LEU A 18 6.21 18.26 -20.55
CA LEU A 18 5.57 19.11 -19.53
C LEU A 18 4.04 19.08 -19.64
N SER A 19 3.51 19.14 -20.86
CA SER A 19 2.06 19.04 -21.09
C SER A 19 1.52 17.65 -20.69
N ARG A 20 2.30 16.59 -20.92
CA ARG A 20 1.97 15.22 -20.51
C ARG A 20 1.99 15.10 -18.98
N ALA A 21 3.02 15.61 -18.32
CA ALA A 21 3.14 15.69 -16.87
C ALA A 21 1.95 16.41 -16.23
N LEU A 22 1.57 17.58 -16.75
CA LEU A 22 0.41 18.35 -16.26
C LEU A 22 -0.91 17.60 -16.45
N ARG A 23 -1.11 16.93 -17.60
CA ARG A 23 -2.30 16.09 -17.83
C ARG A 23 -2.35 14.89 -16.90
N GLN A 24 -1.22 14.24 -16.65
CA GLN A 24 -1.07 13.11 -15.74
C GLN A 24 -1.38 13.54 -14.29
N PHE A 25 -0.82 14.66 -13.84
CA PHE A 25 -1.09 15.22 -12.52
C PHE A 25 -2.58 15.54 -12.32
N ARG A 26 -3.22 16.18 -13.31
CA ARG A 26 -4.66 16.51 -13.26
C ARG A 26 -5.57 15.29 -13.19
N THR A 27 -5.19 14.20 -13.85
CA THR A 27 -5.99 12.96 -13.87
C THR A 27 -5.80 12.13 -12.61
N HIS A 28 -4.60 12.12 -12.03
CA HIS A 28 -4.26 11.23 -10.91
C HIS A 28 -4.38 11.89 -9.52
N CYS A 29 -4.35 13.23 -9.42
CA CYS A 29 -4.44 13.95 -8.14
C CYS A 29 -5.88 14.28 -7.67
N ARG A 30 -6.89 13.46 -7.99
CA ARG A 30 -8.30 13.85 -7.78
C ARG A 30 -9.20 12.89 -6.98
N SER A 31 -8.63 12.01 -6.16
CA SER A 31 -9.42 11.28 -5.17
C SER A 31 -8.95 11.63 -3.75
N THR A 32 -9.61 12.59 -3.13
CA THR A 32 -9.53 12.75 -1.67
C THR A 32 -10.33 11.62 -1.04
N LEU A 33 -9.73 10.93 -0.06
CA LEU A 33 -10.48 9.95 0.72
C LEU A 33 -11.67 10.64 1.41
N SER A 34 -12.78 9.90 1.50
CA SER A 34 -13.97 10.36 2.22
C SER A 34 -13.68 10.46 3.71
N ALA A 35 -14.25 11.46 4.38
CA ALA A 35 -14.13 11.59 5.83
C ALA A 35 -14.72 10.35 6.54
N PRO A 36 -14.13 9.91 7.67
CA PRO A 36 -14.70 8.82 8.47
C PRO A 36 -16.12 9.19 8.97
N THR A 37 -17.02 8.21 9.00
CA THR A 37 -18.35 8.32 9.65
C THR A 37 -18.39 7.44 10.90
N ASN A 38 -19.53 7.41 11.61
CA ASN A 38 -19.68 6.77 12.92
C ASN A 38 -19.07 5.33 13.00
N PRO A 39 -18.10 5.10 13.91
CA PRO A 39 -17.31 3.85 13.97
C PRO A 39 -18.13 2.59 14.28
N SER A 40 -19.25 2.72 14.99
CA SER A 40 -20.13 1.59 15.35
C SER A 40 -20.86 0.96 14.16
N SER A 41 -20.90 1.65 13.02
CA SER A 41 -21.53 1.18 11.77
C SER A 41 -20.52 0.84 10.66
N SER A 42 -19.23 0.99 10.97
CA SER A 42 -18.14 0.67 10.04
C SER A 42 -17.92 -0.84 10.00
N PRO A 43 -17.61 -1.41 8.81
CA PRO A 43 -17.23 -2.81 8.73
C PRO A 43 -15.89 -3.04 9.44
N SER A 44 -15.66 -4.28 9.87
CA SER A 44 -14.41 -4.67 10.52
C SER A 44 -13.24 -4.72 9.53
N VAL A 45 -12.04 -4.35 9.98
CA VAL A 45 -10.83 -4.37 9.15
C VAL A 45 -9.73 -5.15 9.86
N SER A 46 -9.11 -6.09 9.17
CA SER A 46 -7.86 -6.70 9.60
C SER A 46 -6.71 -6.06 8.84
N ILE A 47 -5.91 -5.28 9.55
CA ILE A 47 -4.68 -4.68 9.03
C ILE A 47 -3.58 -5.74 9.13
N ILE A 48 -2.93 -6.08 8.02
CA ILE A 48 -1.93 -7.14 7.91
C ILE A 48 -0.62 -6.50 7.46
N ILE A 49 0.44 -6.70 8.25
CA ILE A 49 1.75 -6.11 8.02
C ILE A 49 2.75 -7.25 7.78
N PRO A 50 3.10 -7.59 6.54
CA PRO A 50 4.23 -8.47 6.27
C PRO A 50 5.52 -7.76 6.69
N ALA A 51 6.36 -8.43 7.48
CA ALA A 51 7.60 -7.83 8.00
C ALA A 51 8.75 -8.83 7.87
N ARG A 52 9.89 -8.37 7.32
CA ARG A 52 11.14 -9.12 7.28
C ARG A 52 12.32 -8.18 7.42
N ASN A 53 13.01 -8.26 8.55
CA ASN A 53 14.14 -7.39 8.88
C ASN A 53 13.78 -5.88 8.81
N GLU A 54 12.75 -5.50 9.57
CA GLU A 54 12.15 -4.15 9.60
C GLU A 54 12.25 -3.52 11.00
N VAL A 55 13.26 -3.87 11.81
CA VAL A 55 13.39 -3.40 13.20
C VAL A 55 13.40 -1.87 13.31
N GLU A 56 13.97 -1.19 12.32
CA GLU A 56 14.08 0.28 12.27
C GLU A 56 12.73 0.96 11.95
N ASN A 57 11.84 0.28 11.24
CA ASN A 57 10.61 0.86 10.69
C ASN A 57 9.35 0.46 11.46
N ILE A 58 9.30 -0.79 11.93
CA ILE A 58 8.08 -1.44 12.43
C ILE A 58 7.45 -0.70 13.62
N GLY A 59 8.26 -0.09 14.48
CA GLY A 59 7.78 0.71 15.61
C GLY A 59 6.96 1.92 15.15
N SER A 60 7.49 2.69 14.21
CA SER A 60 6.80 3.87 13.65
C SER A 60 5.54 3.48 12.87
N CYS A 61 5.58 2.37 12.13
CA CYS A 61 4.42 1.84 11.42
C CYS A 61 3.30 1.48 12.40
N LEU A 62 3.63 0.70 13.45
CA LEU A 62 2.67 0.31 14.48
C LEU A 62 2.10 1.51 15.23
N ASP A 63 2.90 2.52 15.54
CA ASP A 63 2.41 3.73 16.22
C ASP A 63 1.33 4.44 15.40
N GLY A 64 1.56 4.62 14.09
CA GLY A 64 0.57 5.21 13.19
C GLY A 64 -0.71 4.37 13.02
N LEU A 65 -0.56 3.04 13.00
CA LEU A 65 -1.69 2.12 12.85
C LEU A 65 -2.49 1.95 14.15
N ARG A 66 -1.84 1.98 15.31
CA ARG A 66 -2.53 1.94 16.63
C ARG A 66 -3.30 3.22 16.91
N ALA A 67 -2.84 4.34 16.37
CA ALA A 67 -3.49 5.64 16.42
C ALA A 67 -4.69 5.78 15.46
N GLN A 68 -5.06 4.73 14.70
CA GLN A 68 -6.24 4.78 13.84
C GLN A 68 -7.53 5.03 14.63
N THR A 69 -8.37 5.90 14.09
CA THR A 69 -9.67 6.32 14.62
C THR A 69 -10.76 6.05 13.58
N GLY A 70 -12.01 5.90 14.03
CA GLY A 70 -13.14 5.64 13.12
C GLY A 70 -13.28 4.19 12.63
N LEU A 71 -12.44 3.27 13.14
CA LEU A 71 -12.54 1.83 12.86
C LEU A 71 -13.54 1.14 13.78
N SER A 72 -14.10 0.03 13.31
CA SER A 72 -14.92 -0.87 14.14
C SER A 72 -14.09 -1.41 15.32
N PRO A 73 -14.67 -1.58 16.51
CA PRO A 73 -14.00 -2.22 17.65
C PRO A 73 -13.51 -3.66 17.36
N GLN A 74 -14.07 -4.32 16.34
CA GLN A 74 -13.67 -5.66 15.90
C GLN A 74 -12.45 -5.64 14.97
N SER A 75 -11.89 -4.46 14.67
CA SER A 75 -10.73 -4.32 13.81
C SER A 75 -9.45 -4.71 14.55
N SER A 76 -8.50 -5.30 13.83
CA SER A 76 -7.24 -5.81 14.39
C SER A 76 -6.04 -5.42 13.54
N ILE A 77 -4.86 -5.50 14.14
CA ILE A 77 -3.57 -5.33 13.48
C ILE A 77 -2.79 -6.64 13.67
N THR A 78 -2.37 -7.26 12.58
CA THR A 78 -1.60 -8.50 12.58
C THR A 78 -0.28 -8.27 11.87
N VAL A 79 0.82 -8.31 12.60
CA VAL A 79 2.17 -8.34 12.03
C VAL A 79 2.53 -9.79 11.75
N VAL A 80 2.98 -10.06 10.53
CA VAL A 80 3.40 -11.37 10.07
C VAL A 80 4.90 -11.34 9.85
N ASP A 81 5.65 -11.90 10.78
CA ASP A 81 7.11 -11.98 10.71
C ASP A 81 7.55 -13.12 9.79
N ASP A 82 8.22 -12.77 8.70
CA ASP A 82 8.74 -13.68 7.67
C ASP A 82 10.23 -13.96 7.90
N ASP A 83 10.53 -14.59 9.04
CA ASP A 83 11.87 -15.04 9.44
C ASP A 83 12.88 -13.90 9.60
N SER A 84 12.53 -12.89 10.42
CA SER A 84 13.44 -11.77 10.71
C SER A 84 14.58 -12.18 11.64
N GLN A 85 15.76 -11.61 11.41
CA GLN A 85 17.01 -11.90 12.17
C GLN A 85 17.58 -10.66 12.87
N ASP A 86 16.96 -9.50 12.71
CA ASP A 86 17.42 -8.19 13.21
C ASP A 86 16.71 -7.73 14.50
N GLY A 87 15.84 -8.57 15.07
CA GLY A 87 15.05 -8.22 16.25
C GLY A 87 13.67 -7.61 15.95
N THR A 88 13.21 -7.59 14.69
CA THR A 88 11.87 -7.11 14.29
C THR A 88 10.75 -7.69 15.17
N ALA A 89 10.71 -9.01 15.35
CA ALA A 89 9.71 -9.68 16.16
C ALA A 89 9.70 -9.19 17.63
N ALA A 90 10.88 -8.97 18.22
CA ALA A 90 11.01 -8.46 19.57
C ALA A 90 10.52 -7.00 19.68
N ALA A 91 10.86 -6.16 18.69
CA ALA A 91 10.36 -4.80 18.60
C ALA A 91 8.82 -4.75 18.51
N VAL A 92 8.22 -5.62 17.69
CA VAL A 92 6.74 -5.74 17.61
C VAL A 92 6.14 -6.12 18.95
N GLN A 93 6.70 -7.12 19.64
CA GLN A 93 6.21 -7.54 20.95
C GLN A 93 6.23 -6.38 21.94
N GLN A 94 7.32 -5.61 21.98
CA GLN A 94 7.44 -4.44 22.83
C GLN A 94 6.42 -3.35 22.47
N CYS A 95 6.26 -3.02 21.19
CA CYS A 95 5.29 -2.02 20.71
C CYS A 95 3.83 -2.46 20.94
N SER A 96 3.55 -3.76 20.89
CA SER A 96 2.21 -4.33 21.09
C SER A 96 1.79 -4.44 22.55
N ALA A 97 2.70 -4.24 23.50
CA ALA A 97 2.43 -4.41 24.92
C ALA A 97 1.25 -3.54 25.38
N GLY A 98 0.18 -4.19 25.86
CA GLY A 98 -1.02 -3.52 26.36
C GLY A 98 -2.08 -3.17 25.31
N ASP A 99 -1.86 -3.45 24.02
CA ASP A 99 -2.88 -3.26 22.98
C ASP A 99 -3.38 -4.61 22.44
N PRO A 100 -4.54 -5.11 22.90
CA PRO A 100 -5.05 -6.43 22.49
C PRO A 100 -5.45 -6.51 21.00
N ARG A 101 -5.48 -5.38 20.30
CA ARG A 101 -5.76 -5.32 18.86
C ARG A 101 -4.55 -5.75 18.03
N VAL A 102 -3.34 -5.65 18.57
CA VAL A 102 -2.09 -5.96 17.86
C VAL A 102 -1.69 -7.41 18.15
N ARG A 103 -1.43 -8.17 17.09
CA ARG A 103 -0.98 -9.56 17.16
C ARG A 103 0.28 -9.72 16.34
N LEU A 104 1.24 -10.46 16.87
CA LEU A 104 2.41 -10.94 16.13
C LEU A 104 2.22 -12.42 15.83
N ILE A 105 2.41 -12.80 14.57
CA ILE A 105 2.46 -14.20 14.15
C ILE A 105 3.72 -14.43 13.32
N SER A 106 4.18 -15.68 13.27
CA SER A 106 5.19 -16.09 12.29
C SER A 106 4.52 -16.50 10.98
N ALA A 107 5.12 -16.14 9.85
CA ALA A 107 4.74 -16.64 8.53
C ALA A 107 4.90 -18.18 8.46
N GLY A 108 5.84 -18.74 9.23
CA GLY A 108 6.22 -20.15 9.19
C GLY A 108 7.15 -20.47 8.02
N VAL A 109 7.34 -21.76 7.75
CA VAL A 109 8.24 -22.23 6.68
C VAL A 109 7.70 -21.78 5.32
N LEU A 110 8.54 -21.08 4.54
CA LEU A 110 8.21 -20.67 3.18
C LEU A 110 7.99 -21.90 2.28
N PRO A 111 6.78 -22.14 1.76
CA PRO A 111 6.51 -23.31 0.93
C PRO A 111 7.19 -23.18 -0.44
N ALA A 112 7.47 -24.32 -1.09
CA ALA A 112 8.04 -24.31 -2.43
C ALA A 112 7.15 -23.56 -3.43
N GLY A 113 7.77 -22.72 -4.27
CA GLY A 113 7.07 -21.90 -5.26
C GLY A 113 6.42 -20.63 -4.70
N TRP A 114 6.69 -20.27 -3.44
CA TRP A 114 6.27 -19.01 -2.83
C TRP A 114 7.40 -18.01 -2.73
N ILE A 115 7.03 -16.74 -2.81
CA ILE A 115 7.84 -15.59 -2.41
C ILE A 115 7.39 -15.15 -1.01
N GLY A 116 8.34 -14.65 -0.21
CA GLY A 116 8.16 -14.32 1.21
C GLY A 116 6.99 -13.38 1.51
N LYS A 117 6.93 -12.20 0.87
CA LYS A 117 5.86 -11.22 1.11
C LYS A 117 4.46 -11.76 0.78
N PRO A 118 4.17 -12.32 -0.42
CA PRO A 118 2.89 -12.97 -0.69
C PRO A 118 2.54 -14.07 0.32
N HIS A 119 3.53 -14.85 0.75
CA HIS A 119 3.33 -15.88 1.78
C HIS A 119 2.89 -15.26 3.11
N ALA A 120 3.61 -14.27 3.62
CA ALA A 120 3.25 -13.56 4.85
C ALA A 120 1.84 -12.94 4.77
N CYS A 121 1.52 -12.25 3.66
CA CYS A 121 0.19 -11.70 3.43
C CYS A 121 -0.90 -12.79 3.42
N TRP A 122 -0.65 -13.92 2.76
CA TRP A 122 -1.58 -15.06 2.72
C TRP A 122 -1.84 -15.61 4.13
N ARG A 123 -0.78 -15.82 4.91
CA ARG A 123 -0.86 -16.31 6.29
C ARG A 123 -1.68 -15.38 7.18
N GLY A 124 -1.45 -14.06 7.10
CA GLY A 124 -2.24 -13.08 7.83
C GLY A 124 -3.72 -13.08 7.43
N ALA A 125 -4.00 -13.18 6.13
CA ALA A 125 -5.37 -13.17 5.60
C ALA A 125 -6.21 -14.38 6.07
N LEU A 126 -5.58 -15.54 6.28
CA LEU A 126 -6.27 -16.75 6.73
C LEU A 126 -6.71 -16.72 8.20
N LEU A 127 -6.13 -15.86 9.04
CA LEU A 127 -6.37 -15.85 10.48
C LEU A 127 -7.46 -14.86 10.94
N THR A 128 -8.21 -14.29 10.02
CA THR A 128 -9.22 -13.27 10.30
C THR A 128 -10.51 -13.51 9.54
N GLU A 129 -11.60 -13.11 10.18
CA GLU A 129 -12.95 -13.10 9.61
C GLU A 129 -13.45 -11.67 9.35
N ALA A 130 -12.56 -10.67 9.46
CA ALA A 130 -12.91 -9.27 9.21
C ALA A 130 -13.47 -9.05 7.81
N ASP A 131 -14.38 -8.09 7.65
CA ASP A 131 -15.03 -7.79 6.38
C ASP A 131 -14.03 -7.33 5.30
N TRP A 132 -13.00 -6.61 5.73
CA TRP A 132 -11.93 -6.08 4.88
C TRP A 132 -10.55 -6.54 5.34
N LEU A 133 -9.68 -6.79 4.38
CA LEU A 133 -8.25 -7.01 4.57
C LEU A 133 -7.51 -5.76 4.11
N CYS A 134 -6.60 -5.25 4.95
CA CYS A 134 -5.79 -4.07 4.66
C CYS A 134 -4.32 -4.43 4.80
N PHE A 135 -3.63 -4.67 3.68
CA PHE A 135 -2.20 -4.92 3.66
C PHE A 135 -1.44 -3.60 3.67
N VAL A 136 -0.47 -3.48 4.57
CA VAL A 136 0.35 -2.28 4.76
C VAL A 136 1.80 -2.71 4.94
N ASP A 137 2.72 -2.11 4.18
CA ASP A 137 4.15 -2.41 4.34
C ASP A 137 4.69 -1.85 5.66
N ALA A 138 5.71 -2.52 6.23
CA ALA A 138 6.27 -2.21 7.53
C ALA A 138 6.99 -0.85 7.61
N ASP A 139 7.26 -0.22 6.46
CA ASP A 139 7.89 1.10 6.32
C ASP A 139 6.88 2.25 6.15
N VAL A 140 5.57 1.96 6.17
CA VAL A 140 4.52 2.95 5.97
C VAL A 140 4.13 3.64 7.28
N ARG A 141 4.04 4.98 7.25
CA ARG A 141 3.48 5.80 8.33
C ARG A 141 2.04 6.19 8.02
N ALA A 142 1.09 5.61 8.75
CA ALA A 142 -0.33 5.86 8.54
C ALA A 142 -0.83 7.09 9.33
N ALA A 143 -1.55 7.99 8.66
CA ALA A 143 -2.28 9.07 9.33
C ALA A 143 -3.49 8.53 10.12
N PRO A 144 -3.90 9.12 11.26
CA PRO A 144 -4.90 8.54 12.19
C PRO A 144 -6.29 8.19 11.65
N GLN A 145 -6.63 8.59 10.42
CA GLN A 145 -7.93 8.32 9.80
C GLN A 145 -7.81 7.55 8.48
N LEU A 146 -6.59 7.16 8.08
CA LEU A 146 -6.29 6.58 6.78
C LEU A 146 -7.16 5.36 6.46
N VAL A 147 -7.19 4.36 7.35
CA VAL A 147 -7.84 3.07 7.08
C VAL A 147 -9.37 3.24 7.06
N ALA A 148 -9.91 4.01 8.00
CA ALA A 148 -11.35 4.30 8.04
C ALA A 148 -11.80 5.09 6.79
N ALA A 149 -11.03 6.10 6.38
CA ALA A 149 -11.31 6.89 5.20
C ALA A 149 -11.22 6.05 3.90
N ALA A 150 -10.25 5.13 3.83
CA ALA A 150 -10.10 4.18 2.73
C ALA A 150 -11.33 3.26 2.61
N VAL A 151 -11.77 2.66 3.71
CA VAL A 151 -12.98 1.82 3.76
C VAL A 151 -14.22 2.60 3.35
N MET A 152 -14.40 3.81 3.88
CA MET A 152 -15.55 4.64 3.54
C MET A 152 -15.58 5.02 2.06
N THR A 153 -14.41 5.37 1.50
CA THR A 153 -14.27 5.66 0.06
C THR A 153 -14.61 4.42 -0.77
N ALA A 154 -14.07 3.25 -0.41
CA ALA A 154 -14.31 2.01 -1.12
C ALA A 154 -15.81 1.63 -1.10
N LYS A 155 -16.48 1.80 0.05
CA LYS A 155 -17.93 1.59 0.15
C LYS A 155 -18.72 2.58 -0.70
N ALA A 156 -18.44 3.88 -0.58
CA ALA A 156 -19.17 4.93 -1.28
C ALA A 156 -19.06 4.79 -2.81
N GLN A 157 -17.88 4.41 -3.29
CA GLN A 157 -17.59 4.25 -4.71
C GLN A 157 -17.83 2.82 -5.24
N ARG A 158 -18.26 1.89 -4.38
CA ARG A 158 -18.45 0.46 -4.70
C ARG A 158 -17.19 -0.18 -5.31
N ILE A 159 -16.04 0.13 -4.70
CA ILE A 159 -14.74 -0.43 -5.04
C ILE A 159 -14.50 -1.65 -4.15
N ASP A 160 -14.08 -2.76 -4.73
CA ASP A 160 -13.76 -3.98 -3.98
C ASP A 160 -12.28 -4.11 -3.61
N LEU A 161 -11.40 -3.48 -4.40
CA LEU A 161 -9.96 -3.38 -4.17
C LEU A 161 -9.54 -1.91 -4.36
N LEU A 162 -9.02 -1.29 -3.30
CA LEU A 162 -8.51 0.06 -3.28
C LEU A 162 -7.03 0.03 -2.90
N SER A 163 -6.18 0.66 -3.70
CA SER A 163 -4.78 0.89 -3.36
C SER A 163 -4.48 2.38 -3.33
N LEU A 164 -3.53 2.78 -2.49
CA LEU A 164 -3.12 4.17 -2.32
C LEU A 164 -1.63 4.33 -2.61
N HIS A 165 -1.27 5.45 -3.24
CA HIS A 165 0.12 5.85 -3.36
C HIS A 165 0.51 6.70 -2.15
N PRO A 166 1.45 6.26 -1.30
CA PRO A 166 1.88 7.05 -0.17
C PRO A 166 2.75 8.22 -0.63
N LEU A 167 2.76 9.26 0.20
CA LEU A 167 3.74 10.33 0.08
C LEU A 167 5.13 9.74 0.35
N GLN A 168 6.09 10.03 -0.53
CA GLN A 168 7.48 9.62 -0.33
C GLN A 168 8.15 10.58 0.66
N GLU A 169 8.63 10.07 1.79
CA GLU A 169 9.45 10.83 2.71
C GLU A 169 10.88 10.94 2.16
N LEU A 170 11.28 12.15 1.77
CA LEU A 170 12.61 12.41 1.19
C LEU A 170 13.47 13.12 2.24
N GLY A 171 14.47 12.43 2.74
CA GLY A 171 15.38 12.92 3.78
C GLY A 171 16.47 13.81 3.20
N SER A 172 17.20 13.31 2.19
CA SER A 172 18.39 13.98 1.67
C SER A 172 18.09 15.01 0.57
N PHE A 173 19.04 15.93 0.37
CA PHE A 173 18.99 16.90 -0.72
C PHE A 173 18.89 16.21 -2.10
N TRP A 174 19.65 15.13 -2.29
CA TRP A 174 19.67 14.40 -3.55
C TRP A 174 18.37 13.63 -3.79
N GLU A 175 17.78 13.02 -2.76
CA GLU A 175 16.45 12.42 -2.85
C GLU A 175 15.39 13.44 -3.28
N ARG A 176 15.37 14.62 -2.65
CA ARG A 176 14.44 15.72 -2.98
C ARG A 176 14.59 16.25 -4.39
N THR A 177 15.76 16.07 -4.99
CA THR A 177 16.07 16.54 -6.35
C THR A 177 15.76 15.46 -7.39
N ILE A 178 16.17 14.21 -7.14
CA ILE A 178 16.13 13.11 -8.11
C ILE A 178 14.78 12.39 -8.08
N MET A 179 14.23 12.12 -6.91
CA MET A 179 13.02 11.29 -6.77
C MET A 179 11.80 11.87 -7.48
N PRO A 180 11.50 13.20 -7.41
CA PRO A 180 10.39 13.76 -8.17
C PRO A 180 10.53 13.57 -9.68
N ALA A 181 11.75 13.66 -10.21
CA ALA A 181 12.01 13.43 -11.63
C ALA A 181 11.81 11.95 -12.00
N GLY A 182 12.26 11.01 -11.16
CA GLY A 182 12.03 9.58 -11.36
C GLY A 182 10.54 9.21 -11.34
N LEU A 183 9.80 9.71 -10.36
CA LEU A 183 8.35 9.53 -10.27
C LEU A 183 7.62 10.13 -11.47
N LEU A 184 8.08 11.29 -11.96
CA LEU A 184 7.54 11.91 -13.16
C LEU A 184 7.76 11.05 -14.41
N VAL A 185 8.94 10.43 -14.55
CA VAL A 185 9.24 9.51 -15.65
C VAL A 185 8.33 8.29 -15.59
N ILE A 186 8.15 7.67 -14.41
CA ILE A 186 7.23 6.54 -14.23
C ILE A 186 5.79 6.95 -14.57
N ALA A 187 5.35 8.11 -14.08
CA ALA A 187 4.02 8.64 -14.36
C ALA A 187 3.82 8.92 -15.85
N CYS A 188 4.85 9.42 -16.55
CA CYS A 188 4.85 9.61 -17.99
C CYS A 188 4.98 8.30 -18.78
N ALA A 189 5.51 7.23 -18.21
CA ALA A 189 5.55 5.91 -18.84
C ALA A 189 4.19 5.19 -18.73
N LYS A 190 3.39 5.50 -17.70
CA LYS A 190 2.03 4.96 -17.55
C LYS A 190 1.10 5.48 -18.64
N SER A 191 0.22 4.61 -19.12
CA SER A 191 -0.77 4.97 -20.14
C SER A 191 -1.79 5.95 -19.53
N LEU A 192 -2.09 7.04 -20.24
CA LEU A 192 -3.21 7.93 -19.87
C LEU A 192 -4.58 7.24 -20.00
N ARG A 193 -4.62 6.05 -20.61
CA ARG A 193 -5.79 5.18 -20.76
C ARG A 193 -5.72 3.94 -19.87
N SER A 194 -4.73 3.84 -18.97
CA SER A 194 -4.61 2.65 -18.11
C SER A 194 -5.88 2.47 -17.30
N LYS A 195 -6.35 1.23 -17.20
CA LYS A 195 -7.43 0.90 -16.27
C LYS A 195 -6.89 1.13 -14.85
N ALA A 196 -7.78 1.34 -13.88
CA ALA A 196 -7.40 1.49 -12.47
C ALA A 196 -6.52 0.31 -11.96
N GLN A 197 -6.61 -0.83 -12.64
CA GLN A 197 -5.91 -2.09 -12.39
C GLN A 197 -4.37 -2.02 -12.59
N ASP A 198 -3.86 -1.18 -13.49
CA ASP A 198 -2.41 -1.12 -13.82
C ASP A 198 -1.57 -0.32 -12.80
N ALA A 199 -2.20 0.16 -11.72
CA ALA A 199 -1.63 1.16 -10.82
C ALA A 199 -1.69 0.80 -9.34
N ALA A 200 -2.03 -0.43 -8.97
CA ALA A 200 -1.93 -0.86 -7.57
C ALA A 200 -0.49 -0.71 -7.05
N ASN A 201 -0.40 -0.35 -5.77
CA ASN A 201 0.82 -0.21 -4.99
C ASN A 201 0.71 -1.08 -3.73
N GLY A 202 1.63 -2.01 -3.57
CA GLY A 202 1.69 -2.95 -2.46
C GLY A 202 1.91 -2.31 -1.08
N GLN A 203 2.33 -1.04 -1.01
CA GLN A 203 2.52 -0.33 0.26
C GLN A 203 1.20 -0.11 1.02
N PHE A 204 0.08 0.02 0.30
CA PHE A 204 -1.25 0.06 0.89
C PHE A 204 -2.27 -0.58 -0.06
N LEU A 205 -2.87 -1.68 0.38
CA LEU A 205 -3.88 -2.42 -0.36
C LEU A 205 -5.05 -2.79 0.55
N LEU A 206 -6.23 -2.26 0.26
CA LEU A 206 -7.48 -2.56 0.95
C LEU A 206 -8.39 -3.38 0.02
N ILE A 207 -8.83 -4.55 0.46
CA ILE A 207 -9.68 -5.43 -0.35
C ILE A 207 -10.78 -6.08 0.49
N ARG A 208 -11.98 -6.23 -0.08
CA ARG A 208 -13.04 -7.01 0.58
C ARG A 208 -12.58 -8.45 0.75
N ARG A 209 -12.70 -8.99 1.96
CA ARG A 209 -12.26 -10.36 2.26
C ARG A 209 -12.91 -11.39 1.35
N ALA A 210 -14.22 -11.26 1.12
CA ALA A 210 -14.94 -12.17 0.23
C ALA A 210 -14.37 -12.19 -1.20
N VAL A 211 -14.07 -11.01 -1.76
CA VAL A 211 -13.50 -10.86 -3.10
C VAL A 211 -12.06 -11.38 -3.13
N TYR A 212 -11.25 -11.07 -2.11
CA TYR A 212 -9.89 -11.57 -1.98
C TYR A 212 -9.83 -13.10 -2.10
N PHE A 213 -10.67 -13.82 -1.36
CA PHE A 213 -10.69 -15.28 -1.46
C PHE A 213 -11.35 -15.79 -2.74
N GLN A 214 -12.33 -15.08 -3.29
CA GLN A 214 -12.96 -15.43 -4.58
C GLN A 214 -11.95 -15.43 -5.73
N VAL A 215 -11.03 -14.47 -5.76
CA VAL A 215 -9.97 -14.38 -6.80
C VAL A 215 -8.72 -15.20 -6.46
N GLY A 216 -8.73 -15.94 -5.34
CA GLY A 216 -7.61 -16.75 -4.88
C GLY A 216 -6.56 -15.99 -4.06
N GLY A 217 -6.65 -14.67 -3.95
CA GLY A 217 -5.79 -13.84 -3.08
C GLY A 217 -4.30 -14.06 -3.33
N HIS A 218 -3.48 -13.92 -2.29
CA HIS A 218 -2.03 -14.11 -2.41
C HIS A 218 -1.61 -15.55 -2.75
N TRP A 219 -2.51 -16.54 -2.69
CA TRP A 219 -2.24 -17.86 -3.24
C TRP A 219 -2.12 -17.83 -4.77
N ALA A 220 -2.97 -17.06 -5.46
CA ALA A 220 -2.95 -16.94 -6.91
C ALA A 220 -1.65 -16.32 -7.43
N VAL A 221 -1.11 -15.36 -6.68
CA VAL A 221 0.09 -14.56 -7.03
C VAL A 221 1.33 -14.94 -6.22
N ARG A 222 1.35 -16.17 -5.67
CA ARG A 222 2.39 -16.64 -4.74
C ARG A 222 3.82 -16.57 -5.27
N ALA A 223 3.99 -16.62 -6.59
CA ALA A 223 5.29 -16.62 -7.26
C ALA A 223 5.65 -15.25 -7.89
N ASP A 224 4.79 -14.24 -7.73
CA ASP A 224 4.97 -12.93 -8.34
C ASP A 224 5.70 -11.96 -7.40
N ILE A 225 6.69 -11.24 -7.94
CA ILE A 225 7.43 -10.19 -7.20
C ILE A 225 6.62 -8.88 -7.13
N ALA A 226 5.73 -8.66 -8.11
CA ALA A 226 4.81 -7.53 -8.16
C ALA A 226 3.38 -8.03 -7.94
N GLU A 227 3.17 -8.67 -6.80
CA GLU A 227 1.93 -9.35 -6.43
C GLU A 227 0.73 -8.40 -6.34
N ASP A 228 0.98 -7.14 -6.01
CA ASP A 228 -0.01 -6.07 -5.92
C ASP A 228 -0.69 -5.77 -7.26
N LYS A 229 0.10 -5.70 -8.32
CA LYS A 229 -0.39 -5.53 -9.69
C LYS A 229 -1.07 -6.80 -10.19
N ALA A 230 -0.50 -7.96 -9.87
CA ALA A 230 -1.07 -9.24 -10.25
C ALA A 230 -2.43 -9.51 -9.57
N LEU A 231 -2.63 -9.05 -8.33
CA LEU A 231 -3.92 -9.11 -7.63
C LEU A 231 -4.97 -8.14 -8.20
N ALA A 232 -4.54 -7.06 -8.83
CA ALA A 232 -5.43 -6.05 -9.38
C ALA A 232 -5.86 -6.33 -10.84
N GLY A 233 -5.11 -7.16 -11.56
CA GLY A 233 -5.33 -7.53 -12.97
C GLY A 233 -6.43 -8.56 -13.17
#